data_AF-A0A920N2I2-F1
#
_entry.id   AF-A0A920N2I2-F1
#
_cell.length_a   1.000
_cell.length_b   1.000
_cell.length_c   1.000
_cell.angle_alpha   90.00
_cell.angle_beta   90.00
_cell.angle_gamma   90.00
#
_symmetry.space_group_name_H-M   'P 1'
#
loop_
_entity.id
_entity.type
_entity.pdbx_description
1 polymer ?
#
loop_
_entity_poly.entity_id
_entity_poly.type
_entity_poly.pdbx_seq_one_letter_code
_entity_poly.pdbx_strand_id
1 'polypeptide(L)'
;MRGENEAHLLGLAYTHSGFQSGAPYRVLDADDPVFAGTGLGDGDLFGHRSLHERCPGGASGHELDKISPGSPANIRHLAKGTNPGDSGADLVSYVTESGGRVFSVGSLCWTLSITIDDGVSAVRQRLRGMLE
;
A
#
# COMPACT_ATOMS: atom_id res chain seq x y z
N MET A 1 13.99 4.75 -22.42
CA MET A 1 13.69 4.83 -20.97
C MET A 1 14.95 5.29 -20.26
N ARG A 2 14.88 6.18 -19.26
CA ARG A 2 16.07 6.76 -18.60
C ARG A 2 16.78 5.80 -17.62
N GLY A 3 16.26 4.59 -17.39
CA GLY A 3 16.89 3.57 -16.54
C GLY A 3 16.79 3.83 -15.03
N GLU A 4 16.12 4.91 -14.64
CA GLU A 4 15.90 5.26 -13.23
C GLU A 4 14.92 4.30 -12.58
N ASN A 5 15.24 3.85 -11.37
CA ASN A 5 14.39 3.00 -10.56
C ASN A 5 13.22 3.82 -9.98
N GLU A 6 11.99 3.37 -10.20
CA GLU A 6 10.78 4.02 -9.72
C GLU A 6 10.75 4.20 -8.19
N ALA A 7 11.45 3.34 -7.43
CA ALA A 7 11.53 3.42 -5.99
C ALA A 7 12.16 4.72 -5.50
N HIS A 8 13.04 5.37 -6.29
CA HIS A 8 13.60 6.67 -5.93
C HIS A 8 12.53 7.76 -5.77
N LEU A 9 11.38 7.63 -6.45
CA LEU A 9 10.30 8.61 -6.45
C LEU A 9 9.03 8.10 -5.74
N LEU A 10 8.70 6.82 -5.90
CA LEU A 10 7.48 6.25 -5.37
C LEU A 10 7.71 5.49 -4.05
N GLY A 11 8.97 5.28 -3.67
CA GLY A 11 9.33 4.48 -2.49
C GLY A 11 9.24 2.96 -2.71
N LEU A 12 8.62 2.49 -3.79
CA LEU A 12 8.43 1.08 -4.11
C LEU A 12 8.85 0.79 -5.55
N ALA A 13 9.21 -0.46 -5.83
CA ALA A 13 9.47 -0.95 -7.18
C ALA A 13 8.73 -2.26 -7.46
N TYR A 14 8.43 -2.49 -8.73
CA TYR A 14 7.77 -3.72 -9.15
C TYR A 14 8.63 -4.95 -8.84
N THR A 15 7.96 -6.01 -8.40
CA THR A 15 8.56 -7.34 -8.36
C THR A 15 7.58 -8.35 -8.93
N HIS A 16 8.11 -9.39 -9.58
CA HIS A 16 7.25 -10.43 -10.15
C HIS A 16 6.62 -11.35 -9.08
N SER A 17 7.14 -11.35 -7.86
CA SER A 17 6.60 -12.17 -6.78
C SER A 17 5.17 -11.74 -6.44
N GLY A 18 4.26 -12.71 -6.42
CA GLY A 18 2.84 -12.49 -6.12
C GLY A 18 2.05 -11.93 -7.31
N PHE A 19 2.64 -11.86 -8.51
CA PHE A 19 1.91 -11.53 -9.73
C PHE A 19 0.66 -12.42 -9.87
N GLN A 20 -0.47 -11.80 -10.17
CA GLN A 20 -1.80 -12.42 -10.25
C GLN A 20 -2.34 -13.06 -8.96
N SER A 21 -1.81 -12.72 -7.79
CA SER A 21 -2.43 -13.06 -6.51
C SER A 21 -3.33 -11.92 -5.99
N GLY A 22 -4.09 -12.18 -4.93
CA GLY A 22 -4.91 -11.19 -4.21
C GLY A 22 -4.97 -11.52 -2.72
N ALA A 23 -4.84 -10.52 -1.85
CA ALA A 23 -4.94 -10.64 -0.40
C ALA A 23 -5.31 -9.29 0.26
N PRO A 24 -5.79 -9.27 1.52
CA PRO A 24 -5.84 -8.04 2.31
C PRO A 24 -4.44 -7.57 2.70
N TYR A 25 -4.35 -6.31 3.14
CA TYR A 25 -3.18 -5.77 3.83
C TYR A 25 -3.27 -6.04 5.32
N ARG A 26 -2.13 -6.27 5.95
CA ARG A 26 -1.92 -6.26 7.40
C ARG A 26 -1.24 -4.96 7.81
N VAL A 27 -1.79 -4.24 8.78
CA VAL A 27 -1.17 -3.03 9.33
C VAL A 27 0.10 -3.40 10.11
N LEU A 28 1.16 -2.63 9.89
CA LEU A 28 2.46 -2.76 10.53
C LEU A 28 2.83 -1.56 11.42
N ASP A 29 2.30 -0.37 11.11
CA ASP A 29 2.61 0.88 11.80
C ASP A 29 1.36 1.75 11.84
N ALA A 30 0.46 1.43 12.78
CA ALA A 30 -0.82 2.11 13.00
C ALA A 30 -0.68 3.52 13.60
N ASP A 31 0.52 3.87 14.10
CA ASP A 31 0.83 5.20 14.62
C ASP A 31 0.88 6.26 13.50
N ASP A 32 0.98 5.86 12.24
CA ASP A 32 0.91 6.79 11.12
C ASP A 32 -0.47 7.50 11.07
N PRO A 33 -0.50 8.84 10.87
CA PRO A 33 -1.75 9.60 10.80
C PRO A 33 -2.78 9.09 9.78
N VAL A 34 -2.35 8.31 8.78
CA VAL A 34 -3.25 7.71 7.80
C VAL A 34 -4.24 6.70 8.42
N PHE A 35 -3.88 6.10 9.56
CA PHE A 35 -4.74 5.16 10.28
C PHE A 35 -5.52 5.80 11.43
N ALA A 36 -5.19 7.04 11.82
CA ALA A 36 -5.85 7.73 12.92
C ALA A 36 -7.37 7.73 12.73
N GLY A 37 -8.11 7.25 13.73
CA GLY A 37 -9.59 7.20 13.73
C GLY A 37 -10.21 6.30 12.65
N THR A 38 -9.43 5.46 11.96
CA THR A 38 -9.97 4.43 11.05
C THR A 38 -10.48 3.21 11.81
N GLY A 39 -10.03 3.02 13.05
CA GLY A 39 -10.27 1.82 13.85
C GLY A 39 -9.28 0.68 13.56
N LEU A 40 -8.36 0.85 12.60
CA LEU A 40 -7.30 -0.11 12.30
C LEU A 40 -6.12 0.07 13.25
N GLY A 41 -5.70 -1.02 13.89
CA GLY A 41 -4.49 -1.12 14.71
C GLY A 41 -3.46 -2.08 14.13
N ASP A 42 -2.30 -2.17 14.77
CA ASP A 42 -1.23 -3.08 14.35
C ASP A 42 -1.71 -4.54 14.28
N GLY A 43 -1.42 -5.20 13.16
CA GLY A 43 -1.82 -6.58 12.91
C GLY A 43 -3.22 -6.75 12.33
N ASP A 44 -4.08 -5.71 12.34
CA ASP A 44 -5.40 -5.76 11.72
C ASP A 44 -5.30 -5.93 10.21
N LEU A 45 -6.33 -6.58 9.66
CA LEU A 45 -6.46 -6.79 8.22
C LEU A 45 -7.49 -5.84 7.63
N PHE A 46 -7.20 -5.30 6.44
CA PHE A 46 -8.11 -4.47 5.67
C PHE A 46 -7.91 -4.67 4.16
N GLY A 47 -8.87 -4.23 3.34
CA GLY A 47 -8.82 -4.49 1.90
C GLY A 47 -9.21 -5.93 1.57
N HIS A 48 -10.20 -6.49 2.26
CA HIS A 48 -10.71 -7.84 1.99
C HIS A 48 -11.52 -7.91 0.69
N ARG A 49 -12.15 -6.79 0.31
CA ARG A 49 -13.05 -6.72 -0.85
C ARG A 49 -12.40 -5.95 -2.00
N SER A 50 -12.44 -6.52 -3.20
CA SER A 50 -11.97 -5.89 -4.45
C SER A 50 -12.91 -6.25 -5.60
N LEU A 51 -13.18 -5.28 -6.49
CA LEU A 51 -13.96 -5.50 -7.73
C LEU A 51 -13.16 -6.27 -8.79
N HIS A 52 -11.91 -6.64 -8.51
CA HIS A 52 -11.06 -7.35 -9.45
C HIS A 52 -11.38 -8.84 -9.50
N GLU A 53 -11.93 -9.30 -10.63
CA GLU A 53 -12.41 -10.69 -10.77
C GLU A 53 -11.33 -11.69 -11.20
N ARG A 54 -10.23 -11.24 -11.86
CA ARG A 54 -9.17 -12.14 -12.35
C ARG A 54 -8.31 -12.71 -11.23
N CYS A 55 -8.07 -11.93 -10.19
CA CYS A 55 -7.22 -12.26 -9.05
C CYS A 55 -7.97 -11.93 -7.76
N PRO A 56 -8.90 -12.81 -7.31
CA PRO A 56 -9.66 -12.57 -6.10
C PRO A 56 -8.74 -12.60 -4.86
N GLY A 57 -9.18 -11.97 -3.78
CA GLY A 57 -8.54 -12.09 -2.47
C GLY A 57 -8.27 -10.78 -1.74
N GLY A 58 -8.32 -9.63 -2.43
CA GLY A 58 -8.31 -8.33 -1.76
C GLY A 58 -7.58 -7.21 -2.50
N ALA A 59 -7.32 -6.14 -1.75
CA ALA A 59 -6.74 -4.89 -2.25
C ALA A 59 -5.26 -5.00 -2.60
N SER A 60 -4.52 -5.94 -2.00
CA SER A 60 -3.15 -6.27 -2.39
C SER A 60 -3.19 -7.32 -3.50
N GLY A 61 -3.34 -6.90 -4.76
CA GLY A 61 -3.49 -7.83 -5.87
C GLY A 61 -3.01 -7.39 -7.25
N HIS A 62 -2.99 -8.39 -8.14
CA HIS A 62 -2.60 -8.38 -9.56
C HIS A 62 -1.14 -8.02 -9.83
N GLU A 63 -0.73 -6.76 -9.66
CA GLU A 63 0.66 -6.29 -9.75
C GLU A 63 1.03 -5.61 -8.44
N LEU A 64 2.22 -5.95 -7.93
CA LEU A 64 2.61 -5.70 -6.54
C LEU A 64 4.02 -5.11 -6.46
N ASP A 65 4.10 -3.89 -5.96
CA ASP A 65 5.34 -3.18 -5.72
C ASP A 65 5.77 -3.35 -4.26
N LYS A 66 7.09 -3.39 -4.06
CA LYS A 66 7.72 -3.66 -2.76
C LYS A 66 8.87 -2.70 -2.52
N ILE A 67 9.23 -2.53 -1.26
CA ILE A 67 10.43 -1.82 -0.83
C ILE A 67 11.63 -2.53 -1.47
N SER A 68 12.54 -1.74 -2.04
CA SER A 68 13.73 -2.22 -2.73
C SER A 68 14.97 -1.48 -2.23
N PRO A 69 16.19 -1.90 -2.64
CA PRO A 69 17.41 -1.14 -2.32
C PRO A 69 17.40 0.31 -2.84
N GLY A 70 16.56 0.63 -3.83
CA GLY A 70 16.38 1.99 -4.33
C GLY A 70 15.34 2.81 -3.56
N SER A 71 14.69 2.26 -2.53
CA SER A 71 13.72 3.00 -1.72
C SER A 71 14.44 4.04 -0.83
N PRO A 72 13.82 5.20 -0.54
CA PRO A 72 14.38 6.19 0.38
C PRO A 72 14.68 5.60 1.76
N ALA A 73 15.81 5.98 2.36
CA ALA A 73 16.24 5.45 3.64
C ALA A 73 15.29 5.79 4.81
N ASN A 74 14.48 6.85 4.67
CA ASN A 74 13.50 7.30 5.67
C ASN A 74 12.08 6.74 5.44
N ILE A 75 11.94 5.68 4.63
CA ILE A 75 10.66 5.05 4.36
C ILE A 75 10.06 4.40 5.62
N ARG A 76 8.77 4.63 5.84
CA ARG A 76 7.96 3.92 6.84
C ARG A 76 7.14 2.85 6.15
N HIS A 77 7.20 1.63 6.66
CA HIS A 77 6.40 0.52 6.17
C HIS A 77 5.12 0.41 7.00
N LEU A 78 4.01 0.79 6.39
CA LEU A 78 2.74 1.03 7.07
C LEU A 78 1.82 -0.20 7.07
N ALA A 79 1.78 -0.94 5.96
CA ALA A 79 1.04 -2.19 5.87
C ALA A 79 1.63 -3.12 4.80
N LYS A 80 1.42 -4.43 4.94
CA LYS A 80 1.92 -5.46 4.03
C LYS A 80 0.79 -6.37 3.54
N GLY A 81 0.69 -6.59 2.24
CA GLY A 81 -0.21 -7.58 1.66
C GLY A 81 0.07 -8.99 2.20
N THR A 82 -0.95 -9.71 2.65
CA THR A 82 -0.78 -11.08 3.18
C THR A 82 -0.77 -12.15 2.07
N ASN A 83 -0.27 -11.80 0.88
CA ASN A 83 -0.20 -12.71 -0.26
C ASN A 83 0.75 -13.88 0.06
N PRO A 84 0.55 -15.07 -0.54
CA PRO A 84 1.38 -16.24 -0.26
C PRO A 84 2.88 -15.98 -0.45
N GLY A 85 3.70 -16.56 0.43
CA GLY A 85 5.16 -16.43 0.35
C GLY A 85 5.68 -15.01 0.57
N ASP A 86 4.99 -14.21 1.38
CA ASP A 86 5.34 -12.80 1.68
C ASP A 86 5.44 -11.91 0.44
N SER A 87 4.69 -12.28 -0.60
CA SER A 87 4.77 -11.65 -1.92
C SER A 87 3.85 -10.45 -2.09
N GLY A 88 3.19 -10.00 -1.02
CA GLY A 88 2.23 -8.91 -1.07
C GLY A 88 2.83 -7.55 -1.36
N ALA A 89 1.96 -6.61 -1.73
CA ALA A 89 2.34 -5.20 -1.88
C ALA A 89 2.78 -4.61 -0.54
N ASP A 90 3.77 -3.73 -0.57
CA ASP A 90 4.08 -2.87 0.57
C ASP A 90 3.28 -1.57 0.44
N LEU A 91 2.69 -1.14 1.54
CA LEU A 91 2.07 0.18 1.68
C LEU A 91 2.98 1.01 2.57
N VAL A 92 3.43 2.15 2.05
CA VAL A 92 4.54 2.92 2.62
C VAL A 92 4.26 4.41 2.61
N SER A 93 5.01 5.13 3.44
CA SER A 93 5.13 6.58 3.29
C SER A 93 6.53 7.08 3.61
N TYR A 94 6.90 8.22 3.04
CA TYR A 94 8.11 8.95 3.42
C TYR A 94 7.92 10.45 3.19
N VAL A 95 8.77 11.25 3.83
CA VAL A 95 8.79 12.70 3.68
C VAL A 95 9.99 13.09 2.82
N THR A 96 9.77 13.95 1.83
CA THR A 96 10.82 14.50 0.96
C THR A 96 11.62 15.57 1.70
N GLU A 97 12.81 15.90 1.18
CA GLU A 97 13.64 16.98 1.75
C GLU A 97 12.90 18.35 1.76
N SER A 98 12.00 18.56 0.80
CA SER A 98 11.14 19.75 0.72
C SER A 98 9.94 19.74 1.68
N GLY A 99 9.78 18.70 2.50
CA GLY A 99 8.67 18.56 3.46
C GLY A 99 7.37 18.01 2.86
N GLY A 100 7.36 17.64 1.58
CA GLY A 100 6.23 16.93 0.97
C GLY A 100 6.17 15.48 1.44
N ARG A 101 4.99 14.85 1.38
CA ARG A 101 4.81 13.44 1.73
C ARG A 101 4.48 12.63 0.49
N VAL A 102 5.15 11.49 0.34
CA VAL A 102 4.79 10.45 -0.63
C VAL A 102 4.12 9.30 0.12
N PHE A 103 2.99 8.84 -0.40
CA PHE A 103 2.26 7.70 0.10
C PHE A 103 1.97 6.75 -1.06
N SER A 104 2.40 5.50 -0.93
CA SER A 104 2.31 4.49 -1.98
C SER A 104 1.70 3.22 -1.43
N VAL A 105 0.76 2.64 -2.17
CA VAL A 105 0.00 1.44 -1.76
C VAL A 105 0.53 0.15 -2.39
N GLY A 106 1.36 0.27 -3.42
CA GLY A 106 2.04 -0.84 -4.06
C GLY A 106 1.15 -1.87 -4.76
N SER A 107 -0.12 -1.56 -5.04
CA SER A 107 -1.02 -2.50 -5.70
C SER A 107 -1.95 -1.87 -6.72
N LEU A 108 -2.10 -2.55 -7.85
CA LEU A 108 -3.11 -2.24 -8.87
C LEU A 108 -4.55 -2.34 -8.32
N CYS A 109 -4.82 -3.33 -7.46
CA CYS A 109 -6.17 -3.61 -6.96
C CYS A 109 -6.65 -2.65 -5.86
N TRP A 110 -5.79 -1.76 -5.36
CA TRP A 110 -6.16 -0.78 -4.33
C TRP A 110 -7.40 0.04 -4.74
N THR A 111 -7.36 0.64 -5.93
CA THR A 111 -8.45 1.50 -6.43
C THR A 111 -9.77 0.75 -6.59
N LEU A 112 -9.70 -0.53 -6.95
CA LEU A 112 -10.86 -1.42 -7.10
C LEU A 112 -11.49 -1.81 -5.76
N SER A 113 -10.82 -1.47 -4.65
CA SER A 113 -11.27 -1.75 -3.29
C SER A 113 -11.81 -0.49 -2.59
N ILE A 114 -11.53 0.72 -3.11
CA ILE A 114 -11.90 2.00 -2.46
C ILE A 114 -13.40 2.12 -2.18
N THR A 115 -14.26 1.72 -3.12
CA THR A 115 -15.71 1.91 -3.02
C THR A 115 -16.42 0.80 -2.26
N ILE A 116 -15.73 -0.32 -2.04
CA ILE A 116 -16.34 -1.54 -1.52
C ILE A 116 -15.60 -2.12 -0.33
N ASP A 117 -14.53 -1.52 0.19
CA ASP A 117 -13.85 -1.98 1.41
C ASP A 117 -13.74 -0.83 2.41
N ASP A 118 -14.20 -1.08 3.64
CA ASP A 118 -14.36 -0.01 4.63
C ASP A 118 -13.00 0.49 5.13
N GLY A 119 -12.02 -0.40 5.31
CA GLY A 119 -10.68 -0.02 5.74
C GLY A 119 -9.92 0.73 4.66
N VAL A 120 -9.99 0.26 3.40
CA VAL A 120 -9.39 1.00 2.26
C VAL A 120 -10.06 2.37 2.09
N SER A 121 -11.38 2.44 2.19
CA SER A 121 -12.13 3.70 2.13
C SER A 121 -11.74 4.65 3.26
N ALA A 122 -11.60 4.15 4.49
CA ALA A 122 -11.20 4.94 5.65
C ALA A 122 -9.79 5.50 5.51
N VAL A 123 -8.80 4.68 5.13
CA VAL A 123 -7.42 5.12 4.85
C VAL A 123 -7.41 6.20 3.77
N ARG A 124 -8.15 6.00 2.67
CA ARG A 124 -8.29 7.01 1.61
C ARG A 124 -9.00 8.29 2.08
N GLN A 125 -9.93 8.22 3.04
CA GLN A 125 -10.55 9.40 3.66
C GLN A 125 -9.53 10.20 4.48
N ARG A 126 -8.68 9.51 5.26
CA ARG A 126 -7.64 10.16 6.06
C ARG A 126 -6.62 10.86 5.17
N LEU A 127 -6.14 10.21 4.10
CA LEU A 127 -5.25 10.84 3.12
C LEU A 127 -5.82 12.15 2.57
N ARG A 128 -7.11 12.17 2.20
CA ARG A 128 -7.76 13.39 1.71
C ARG A 128 -7.78 14.48 2.77
N GLY A 129 -8.14 14.14 4.00
CA GLY A 129 -8.21 15.10 5.11
C GLY A 129 -6.86 15.67 5.55
N MET A 130 -5.74 15.08 5.13
CA MET A 130 -4.40 15.62 5.41
C MET A 130 -3.99 16.75 4.44
N LEU A 131 -4.77 17.01 3.40
CA LEU A 131 -4.54 18.09 2.44
C LEU A 131 -5.31 19.38 2.78
N GLU A 132 -6.19 19.31 3.77
CA GLU A 132 -7.07 20.40 4.25
C GLU A 132 -6.58 20.92 5.60
#